data_AF-A0A2E8KT93-F1
#
_entry.id   AF-A0A2E8KT93-F1
#
_cell.length_a   1.000
_cell.length_b   1.000
_cell.length_c   1.000
_cell.angle_alpha   90.00
_cell.angle_beta   90.00
_cell.angle_gamma   90.00
#
_symmetry.space_group_name_H-M   'P 1'
#
loop_
_entity.id
_entity.type
_entity.pdbx_description
1 polymer ?
#
loop_
_entity_poly.entity_id
_entity_poly.type
_entity_poly.pdbx_seq_one_letter_code
_entity_poly.pdbx_strand_id
1 'polypeptide(L)'
;MWDWSIVRYIIPLGIFGVIIGTISFKYMSDDHIRILIGLLALAFSLDYFLRTSNSEPKKASRTGSYFWPTLSGFTSFSIHAGGLPLSFYLLPKRLDRRVYAATMGIYFLAMNLFKIFPYAYLEQMTFENIKTSLMLLPLAPLGVYFGAFMVEKVGQEWFYKISYFCLSIAGLKLIYDGRSSLFFL
;
A
#
# COMPACT_ATOMS: atom_id res chain seq x y z
N MET A 1 -24.21 -2.47 3.70
CA MET A 1 -23.16 -3.18 2.93
C MET A 1 -21.78 -3.06 3.56
N TRP A 2 -21.41 -1.92 4.15
CA TRP A 2 -20.17 -1.70 4.91
C TRP A 2 -20.48 -1.29 6.36
N ASP A 3 -19.49 -1.33 7.25
CA ASP A 3 -19.65 -0.96 8.67
C ASP A 3 -19.32 0.52 8.92
N TRP A 4 -20.33 1.32 9.24
CA TRP A 4 -20.19 2.77 9.42
C TRP A 4 -19.47 3.21 10.68
N SER A 5 -19.53 2.40 11.73
CA SER A 5 -18.79 2.65 12.97
C SER A 5 -17.29 2.50 12.72
N ILE A 6 -16.92 1.48 11.95
CA ILE A 6 -15.52 1.26 11.57
C ILE A 6 -15.04 2.34 10.61
N VAL A 7 -15.77 2.60 9.52
CA VAL A 7 -15.33 3.55 8.47
C VAL A 7 -15.09 4.95 9.04
N ARG A 8 -16.02 5.48 9.86
CA ARG A 8 -15.88 6.81 10.47
C ARG A 8 -14.65 6.91 11.38
N TYR A 9 -14.22 5.79 11.95
CA TYR A 9 -13.03 5.73 12.79
C TYR A 9 -11.74 5.64 11.96
N ILE A 10 -11.70 4.78 10.93
CA ILE A 10 -10.47 4.54 10.16
C ILE A 10 -10.16 5.64 9.14
N ILE A 11 -11.16 6.31 8.55
CA ILE A 11 -10.94 7.37 7.57
C ILE A 11 -10.07 8.52 8.11
N PRO A 12 -10.40 9.18 9.23
CA PRO A 12 -9.59 10.28 9.72
C PRO A 12 -8.15 9.85 10.04
N LEU A 13 -7.97 8.62 10.55
CA LEU A 13 -6.64 8.06 10.82
C LEU A 13 -5.86 7.77 9.54
N GLY A 14 -6.53 7.25 8.51
CA GLY A 14 -5.94 7.06 7.18
C GLY A 14 -5.55 8.38 6.53
N ILE A 15 -6.42 9.38 6.57
CA ILE A 15 -6.13 10.75 6.09
C ILE A 15 -4.90 11.31 6.82
N PHE A 16 -4.86 11.16 8.15
CA PHE A 16 -3.69 11.56 8.93
C PHE A 16 -2.41 10.85 8.47
N GLY A 17 -2.49 9.54 8.17
CA GLY A 17 -1.39 8.79 7.56
C GLY A 17 -0.96 9.33 6.19
N VAL A 18 -1.92 9.70 5.33
CA VAL A 18 -1.64 10.33 4.03
C VAL A 18 -0.95 11.69 4.23
N ILE A 19 -1.38 12.49 5.21
CA ILE A 19 -0.75 13.78 5.53
C ILE A 19 0.69 13.57 5.98
N ILE A 20 0.95 12.61 6.87
CA ILE A 20 2.33 12.24 7.26
C ILE A 20 3.14 11.86 6.03
N GLY A 21 2.57 11.02 5.14
CA GLY A 21 3.21 10.64 3.89
C GLY A 21 3.55 11.84 3.01
N THR A 22 2.61 12.78 2.88
CA THR A 22 2.76 14.01 2.10
C THR A 22 3.90 14.88 2.63
N ILE A 23 3.92 15.09 3.95
CA ILE A 23 4.94 15.90 4.61
C ILE A 23 6.31 15.23 4.46
N SER A 24 6.41 13.92 4.69
CA SER A 24 7.65 13.18 4.50
C SER A 24 8.15 13.28 3.07
N PHE A 25 7.26 13.12 2.08
CA PHE A 25 7.61 13.16 0.66
C PHE A 25 8.23 14.49 0.24
N LYS A 26 7.78 15.61 0.83
CA LYS A 26 8.35 16.94 0.55
C LYS A 26 9.84 17.05 0.90
N TYR A 27 10.32 16.27 1.87
CA TYR A 27 11.71 16.32 2.34
C TYR A 27 12.54 15.12 1.84
N MET A 28 11.96 14.22 1.05
CA MET A 28 12.64 13.03 0.55
C MET A 28 13.16 13.30 -0.86
N SER A 29 14.47 13.06 -1.07
CA SER A 29 14.99 12.94 -2.45
C SER A 29 14.53 11.62 -3.09
N ASP A 30 14.67 11.51 -4.41
CA ASP A 30 14.35 10.29 -5.17
C ASP A 30 14.98 9.03 -4.57
N ASP A 31 16.20 9.15 -4.06
CA ASP A 31 16.92 8.04 -3.42
C ASP A 31 16.30 7.64 -2.07
N HIS A 32 15.85 8.60 -1.27
CA HIS A 32 15.12 8.32 -0.02
C HIS A 32 13.80 7.61 -0.31
N ILE A 33 13.10 8.02 -1.38
CA ILE A 33 11.88 7.34 -1.84
C ILE A 33 12.23 5.90 -2.21
N ARG A 34 13.23 5.66 -3.08
CA ARG A 34 13.66 4.31 -3.47
C ARG A 34 13.97 3.44 -2.25
N ILE A 35 14.73 3.93 -1.28
CA ILE A 35 15.04 3.21 -0.04
C ILE A 35 13.76 2.90 0.75
N LEU A 36 12.84 3.86 0.92
CA LEU A 36 11.58 3.65 1.63
C LEU A 36 10.75 2.55 0.97
N ILE A 37 10.57 2.60 -0.36
CA ILE A 37 9.85 1.56 -1.11
C ILE A 37 10.54 0.21 -0.93
N GLY A 38 11.87 0.17 -1.04
CA GLY A 38 12.65 -1.05 -0.91
C GLY A 38 12.57 -1.68 0.49
N LEU A 39 12.66 -0.87 1.55
CA LEU A 39 12.51 -1.34 2.93
C LEU A 39 11.10 -1.88 3.19
N LEU A 40 10.05 -1.22 2.71
CA LEU A 40 8.68 -1.71 2.85
C LEU A 40 8.45 -3.01 2.08
N ALA A 41 8.99 -3.12 0.87
CA ALA A 41 8.94 -4.34 0.07
C ALA A 41 9.61 -5.52 0.79
N LEU A 42 10.81 -5.30 1.35
CA LEU A 42 11.51 -6.32 2.15
C LEU A 42 10.77 -6.66 3.43
N ALA A 43 10.25 -5.67 4.15
CA ALA A 43 9.51 -5.90 5.39
C ALA A 43 8.28 -6.78 5.15
N PHE A 44 7.49 -6.51 4.10
CA PHE A 44 6.33 -7.33 3.76
C PHE A 44 6.71 -8.70 3.24
N SER A 45 7.78 -8.81 2.46
CA SER A 45 8.25 -10.12 2.02
C SER A 45 8.79 -10.97 3.17
N LEU A 46 9.48 -10.35 4.12
CA LEU A 46 9.98 -11.03 5.29
C LEU A 46 8.84 -11.46 6.21
N ASP A 47 7.84 -10.61 6.43
CA ASP A 47 6.62 -10.98 7.18
C ASP A 47 5.95 -12.20 6.55
N TYR A 48 5.85 -12.27 5.22
CA TYR A 48 5.30 -13.44 4.54
C TYR A 48 6.10 -14.72 4.79
N PHE A 49 7.43 -14.69 4.65
CA PHE A 49 8.27 -15.89 4.85
C PHE A 49 8.37 -16.32 6.32
N LEU A 50 8.30 -15.38 7.26
CA LEU A 50 8.36 -15.65 8.69
C LEU A 50 6.99 -16.00 9.30
N ARG A 51 5.88 -15.62 8.66
CA ARG A 51 4.53 -15.96 9.14
C ARG A 51 4.31 -17.46 9.07
N THR A 52 4.28 -18.08 10.25
CA THR A 52 3.79 -19.45 10.38
C THR A 52 2.26 -19.44 10.30
N SER A 53 1.71 -20.31 9.45
CA SER A 53 0.28 -20.44 9.09
C SER A 53 -0.71 -20.48 10.28
N ASN A 54 -0.24 -20.84 11.48
CA ASN A 54 -1.07 -21.07 12.68
C ASN A 54 -1.28 -19.84 13.58
N SER A 55 -0.93 -18.63 13.13
CA SER A 55 -1.09 -17.43 13.94
C SER A 55 -2.53 -16.90 13.83
N GLU A 56 -3.41 -17.29 14.75
CA GLU A 56 -4.75 -16.68 14.83
C GLU A 56 -4.63 -15.14 14.87
N PRO A 57 -5.48 -14.40 14.13
CA PRO A 57 -5.47 -12.95 14.16
C PRO A 57 -5.81 -12.45 15.58
N LYS A 58 -4.77 -12.03 16.31
CA LYS A 58 -4.91 -11.47 17.66
C LYS A 58 -5.74 -10.18 17.60
N LYS A 59 -6.62 -9.98 18.59
CA LYS A 59 -7.39 -8.73 18.73
C LYS A 59 -6.43 -7.54 18.67
N ALA A 60 -6.74 -6.56 17.85
CA ALA A 60 -5.96 -5.34 17.76
C ALA A 60 -5.89 -4.68 19.15
N SER A 61 -4.67 -4.45 19.64
CA SER A 61 -4.45 -3.68 20.86
C SER A 61 -4.99 -2.26 20.69
N ARG A 62 -5.22 -1.56 21.81
CA ARG A 62 -5.66 -0.15 21.78
C ARG A 62 -4.71 0.73 20.96
N THR A 63 -3.41 0.45 20.99
CA THR A 63 -2.42 1.15 20.15
C THR A 63 -2.51 0.71 18.69
N GLY A 64 -2.72 -0.58 18.44
CA GLY A 64 -2.91 -1.13 17.10
C GLY A 64 -4.13 -0.56 16.38
N SER A 65 -5.19 -0.17 17.10
CA SER A 65 -6.38 0.42 16.47
C SER A 65 -6.12 1.78 15.82
N TYR A 66 -5.17 2.56 16.34
CA TYR A 66 -4.74 3.83 15.73
C TYR A 66 -3.61 3.61 14.72
N PHE A 67 -2.64 2.77 15.07
CA PHE A 67 -1.43 2.54 14.27
C PHE A 67 -1.74 1.97 12.89
N TRP A 68 -2.56 0.91 12.79
CA TRP A 68 -2.77 0.20 11.53
C TRP A 68 -3.51 1.02 10.46
N PRO A 69 -4.60 1.75 10.79
CA PRO A 69 -5.24 2.65 9.82
C PRO A 69 -4.32 3.81 9.41
N THR A 70 -3.55 4.40 10.33
CA THR A 70 -2.59 5.46 9.99
C THR A 70 -1.46 4.94 9.09
N LEU A 71 -0.88 3.79 9.41
CA LEU A 71 0.13 3.15 8.57
C LEU A 71 -0.45 2.80 7.19
N SER A 72 -1.70 2.35 7.12
CA SER A 72 -2.40 2.12 5.85
C SER A 72 -2.49 3.37 5.00
N GLY A 73 -2.86 4.51 5.58
CA GLY A 73 -2.90 5.80 4.88
C GLY A 73 -1.52 6.20 4.35
N PHE A 74 -0.49 6.10 5.20
CA PHE A 74 0.90 6.39 4.84
C PHE A 74 1.41 5.50 3.69
N THR A 75 1.26 4.18 3.78
CA THR A 75 1.74 3.27 2.72
C THR A 75 0.86 3.31 1.48
N SER A 76 -0.43 3.66 1.62
CA SER A 76 -1.32 3.92 0.48
C SER A 76 -0.81 5.11 -0.33
N PHE A 77 -0.43 6.21 0.32
CA PHE A 77 0.14 7.37 -0.36
C PHE A 77 1.53 7.07 -0.93
N SER A 78 2.42 6.52 -0.11
CA SER A 78 3.84 6.40 -0.46
C SER A 78 4.11 5.35 -1.55
N ILE A 79 3.43 4.20 -1.50
CA ILE A 79 3.72 3.04 -2.37
C ILE A 79 2.47 2.32 -2.88
N HIS A 80 1.28 2.90 -2.71
CA HIS A 80 0.02 2.26 -3.08
C HIS A 80 -0.26 0.90 -2.39
N ALA A 81 0.37 0.64 -1.24
CA ALA A 81 0.28 -0.62 -0.51
C ALA A 81 -0.44 -0.49 0.85
N GLY A 82 -1.53 0.29 0.90
CA GLY A 82 -2.33 0.49 2.11
C GLY A 82 -3.14 -0.71 2.57
N GLY A 83 -3.36 -1.69 1.69
CA GLY A 83 -4.24 -2.84 1.93
C GLY A 83 -3.81 -3.74 3.07
N LEU A 84 -2.52 -4.09 3.14
CA LEU A 84 -1.99 -5.02 4.13
C LEU A 84 -2.05 -4.43 5.56
N PRO A 85 -1.56 -3.20 5.83
CA PRO A 85 -1.73 -2.59 7.15
C PRO A 85 -3.19 -2.50 7.61
N LEU A 86 -4.10 -2.13 6.72
CA LEU A 86 -5.52 -2.06 7.07
C LEU A 86 -6.11 -3.44 7.39
N SER A 87 -5.64 -4.48 6.69
CA SER A 87 -6.05 -5.87 6.94
C SER A 87 -5.68 -6.31 8.35
N PHE A 88 -4.52 -5.90 8.90
CA PHE A 88 -4.16 -6.18 10.29
C PHE A 88 -5.14 -5.58 11.31
N TYR A 89 -5.83 -4.49 10.97
CA TYR A 89 -6.88 -3.91 11.81
C TYR A 89 -8.24 -4.59 11.62
N LEU A 90 -8.62 -4.92 10.39
CA LEU A 90 -9.96 -5.40 10.05
C LEU A 90 -10.11 -6.92 10.23
N LEU A 91 -9.09 -7.73 9.95
CA LEU A 91 -9.16 -9.20 10.05
C LEU A 91 -9.53 -9.68 11.46
N PRO A 92 -8.97 -9.14 12.56
CA PRO A 92 -9.38 -9.54 13.91
C PRO A 92 -10.83 -9.22 14.26
N LYS A 93 -11.50 -8.33 13.50
CA LYS A 93 -12.91 -7.97 13.72
C LYS A 93 -13.89 -8.99 13.14
N ARG A 94 -13.41 -9.99 12.39
CA ARG A 94 -14.20 -11.12 11.85
C ARG A 94 -15.51 -10.66 11.16
N LEU A 95 -15.41 -9.58 10.38
CA LEU A 95 -16.54 -9.06 9.60
C LEU A 95 -16.95 -10.08 8.52
N ASP A 96 -18.24 -10.09 8.16
CA ASP A 96 -18.70 -10.80 6.99
C ASP A 96 -17.90 -10.37 5.74
N ARG A 97 -17.59 -11.31 4.85
CA ARG A 97 -16.75 -11.07 3.66
C ARG A 97 -17.23 -9.88 2.82
N ARG A 98 -18.56 -9.74 2.65
CA ARG A 98 -19.17 -8.62 1.91
C ARG A 98 -18.95 -7.29 2.64
N VAL A 99 -19.07 -7.27 3.97
CA VAL A 99 -18.86 -6.10 4.82
C VAL A 99 -17.40 -5.70 4.85
N TYR A 100 -16.49 -6.65 4.95
CA TYR A 100 -15.04 -6.42 4.86
C TYR A 100 -14.65 -5.76 3.54
N ALA A 101 -15.06 -6.36 2.42
CA ALA A 101 -14.74 -5.85 1.08
C ALA A 101 -15.33 -4.44 0.85
N ALA A 102 -16.57 -4.21 1.26
CA ALA A 102 -17.22 -2.91 1.13
C ALA A 102 -16.58 -1.84 2.04
N THR A 103 -16.18 -2.20 3.26
CA THR A 103 -15.48 -1.31 4.20
C THR A 103 -14.11 -0.90 3.66
N MET A 104 -13.33 -1.86 3.14
CA MET A 104 -12.08 -1.56 2.43
C MET A 104 -12.31 -0.67 1.22
N GLY A 105 -13.33 -0.97 0.40
CA GLY A 105 -13.65 -0.21 -0.80
C GLY A 105 -13.89 1.27 -0.50
N ILE A 106 -14.73 1.58 0.50
CA ILE A 106 -14.99 2.99 0.85
C ILE A 106 -13.78 3.66 1.48
N TYR A 107 -13.05 2.95 2.34
CA TYR A 107 -11.83 3.50 2.92
C TYR A 107 -10.84 3.91 1.81
N PHE A 108 -10.56 3.01 0.86
CA PHE A 108 -9.63 3.32 -0.23
C PHE A 108 -10.20 4.32 -1.22
N LEU A 109 -11.51 4.36 -1.45
CA LEU A 109 -12.14 5.44 -2.21
C LEU A 109 -11.85 6.80 -1.56
N ALA A 110 -12.09 6.92 -0.25
CA ALA A 110 -11.84 8.16 0.49
C ALA A 110 -10.35 8.54 0.47
N MET A 111 -9.45 7.58 0.70
CA MET A 111 -8.01 7.84 0.64
C MET A 111 -7.58 8.31 -0.75
N ASN A 112 -7.98 7.60 -1.82
CA ASN A 112 -7.57 7.93 -3.19
C ASN A 112 -8.16 9.26 -3.67
N LEU A 113 -9.40 9.61 -3.27
CA LEU A 113 -9.94 10.94 -3.53
C LEU A 113 -9.12 12.01 -2.79
N PHE A 114 -8.79 11.77 -1.53
CA PHE A 114 -7.98 12.71 -0.76
C PHE A 114 -6.58 12.90 -1.36
N LYS A 115 -5.95 11.85 -1.91
CA LYS A 115 -4.62 11.91 -2.55
C LYS A 115 -4.50 12.92 -3.69
N ILE A 116 -5.61 13.30 -4.32
CA ILE A 116 -5.63 14.34 -5.36
C ILE A 116 -5.02 15.64 -4.81
N PHE A 117 -5.34 16.01 -3.57
CA PHE A 117 -4.83 17.23 -2.96
C PHE A 117 -3.31 17.18 -2.71
N PRO A 118 -2.74 16.17 -2.00
CA PRO A 118 -1.29 15.99 -1.89
C PRO A 118 -0.55 15.92 -3.22
N TYR A 119 -1.09 15.23 -4.23
CA TYR A 119 -0.43 15.14 -5.53
C TYR A 119 -0.41 16.47 -6.28
N ALA A 120 -1.47 17.26 -6.16
CA ALA A 120 -1.45 18.63 -6.66
C ALA A 120 -0.48 19.52 -5.87
N TYR A 121 -0.45 19.40 -4.53
CA TYR A 121 0.43 20.16 -3.65
C TYR A 121 1.93 19.86 -3.86
N LEU A 122 2.27 18.60 -4.16
CA LEU A 122 3.64 18.14 -4.44
C LEU A 122 4.01 18.25 -5.93
N GLU A 123 3.22 18.99 -6.71
CA GLU A 123 3.43 19.22 -8.14
C GLU A 123 3.56 17.93 -8.97
N GLN A 124 2.97 16.82 -8.50
CA GLN A 124 3.00 15.53 -9.22
C GLN A 124 1.98 15.50 -10.36
N MET A 125 0.98 16.39 -10.35
CA MET A 125 -0.05 16.54 -11.38
C MET A 125 0.33 17.57 -12.46
N THR A 126 1.58 17.54 -12.94
CA THR A 126 1.97 18.39 -14.08
C THR A 126 1.31 17.93 -15.38
N PHE A 127 1.20 18.83 -16.35
CA PHE A 127 0.67 18.50 -17.67
C PHE A 127 1.47 17.37 -18.34
N GLU A 128 2.79 17.35 -18.16
CA GLU A 128 3.66 16.30 -18.69
C GLU A 128 3.35 14.93 -18.06
N ASN A 129 3.22 14.86 -16.74
CA ASN A 129 2.86 13.62 -16.04
C ASN A 129 1.47 13.11 -16.43
N ILE A 130 0.50 14.01 -16.57
CA ILE A 130 -0.86 13.67 -17.00
C ILE A 130 -0.85 13.14 -18.44
N LYS A 131 -0.13 13.80 -19.36
CA LYS A 131 0.00 13.37 -20.75
C LYS A 131 0.64 11.98 -20.84
N THR A 132 1.75 11.76 -20.13
CA THR A 132 2.42 10.46 -20.07
C THR A 132 1.50 9.38 -19.50
N SER A 133 0.78 9.68 -18.42
CA SER A 133 -0.20 8.78 -17.83
C SER A 133 -1.32 8.42 -18.81
N LEU A 134 -1.81 9.39 -19.58
CA LEU A 134 -2.86 9.17 -20.58
C LEU A 134 -2.38 8.32 -21.76
N MET A 135 -1.13 8.48 -22.19
CA MET A 135 -0.51 7.63 -23.23
C MET A 135 -0.36 6.18 -22.76
N LEU A 136 -0.08 5.97 -21.47
CA LEU A 136 0.04 4.64 -20.88
C LEU A 136 -1.30 4.04 -20.45
N LEU A 137 -2.36 4.84 -20.37
CA LEU A 137 -3.69 4.43 -19.90
C LEU A 137 -4.26 3.22 -20.66
N PRO A 138 -4.13 3.06 -21.99
CA PRO A 138 -4.61 1.87 -22.72
C PRO A 138 -3.92 0.57 -22.31
N LEU A 139 -2.69 0.64 -21.80
CA LEU A 139 -1.95 -0.54 -21.35
C LEU A 139 -2.46 -1.06 -20.00
N ALA A 140 -3.05 -0.20 -19.18
CA ALA A 140 -3.58 -0.57 -17.86
C ALA A 140 -4.67 -1.66 -17.93
N PRO A 141 -5.78 -1.53 -18.71
CA PRO A 141 -6.78 -2.58 -18.81
C PRO A 141 -6.23 -3.87 -19.43
N LEU A 142 -5.30 -3.77 -20.38
CA LEU A 142 -4.62 -4.94 -20.96
C LEU A 142 -3.80 -5.70 -19.90
N GLY A 143 -3.02 -4.97 -19.10
CA GLY A 143 -2.25 -5.53 -17.99
C GLY A 143 -3.14 -6.18 -16.93
N VAL A 144 -4.27 -5.55 -16.58
CA VAL A 144 -5.25 -6.12 -15.63
C VAL A 144 -5.87 -7.40 -16.18
N TYR A 145 -6.28 -7.40 -17.45
CA TYR A 145 -6.86 -8.59 -18.08
C TYR A 145 -5.85 -9.74 -18.14
N PHE A 146 -4.63 -9.47 -18.59
CA PHE A 146 -3.58 -10.47 -18.65
C PHE A 146 -3.19 -10.99 -17.26
N GLY A 147 -3.08 -10.10 -16.27
CA GLY A 147 -2.84 -10.47 -14.88
C GLY A 147 -3.94 -11.37 -14.32
N ALA A 148 -5.20 -11.04 -14.54
CA ALA A 148 -6.34 -11.86 -14.11
C ALA A 148 -6.30 -13.25 -14.76
N PHE A 149 -6.06 -13.31 -16.08
CA PHE A 149 -5.91 -14.56 -16.81
C PHE A 149 -4.76 -15.43 -16.31
N MET A 150 -3.61 -14.84 -15.95
CA MET A 150 -2.47 -15.59 -15.40
C MET A 150 -2.75 -16.09 -13.98
N VAL A 151 -3.37 -15.28 -13.13
CA VAL A 151 -3.69 -15.66 -11.74
C VAL A 151 -4.61 -16.88 -11.70
N GLU A 152 -5.55 -17.00 -12.64
CA GLU A 152 -6.43 -18.17 -12.74
C GLU A 152 -5.68 -19.46 -13.10
N LYS A 153 -4.49 -19.36 -13.72
CA LYS A 153 -3.69 -20.51 -14.15
C LYS A 153 -2.60 -20.94 -13.15
N VAL A 154 -2.28 -20.09 -12.18
CA VAL A 154 -1.20 -20.35 -11.21
C VAL A 154 -1.80 -20.77 -9.88
N GLY A 155 -1.31 -21.88 -9.31
CA GLY A 155 -1.74 -22.31 -7.98
C GLY A 155 -1.44 -21.26 -6.90
N GLN A 156 -2.34 -21.10 -5.93
CA GLN A 156 -2.27 -20.08 -4.89
C GLN A 156 -0.90 -20.03 -4.18
N GLU A 157 -0.31 -21.18 -3.86
CA GLU A 157 1.00 -21.26 -3.21
C GLU A 157 2.12 -20.67 -4.08
N TRP A 158 2.18 -21.07 -5.36
CA TRP A 158 3.18 -20.58 -6.31
C TRP A 158 3.02 -19.09 -6.61
N PHE A 159 1.78 -18.62 -6.71
CA PHE A 159 1.50 -17.20 -6.90
C PHE A 159 2.17 -16.38 -5.78
N TYR A 160 1.89 -16.72 -4.51
CA TYR A 160 2.48 -15.99 -3.39
C TYR A 160 4.01 -16.14 -3.34
N LYS A 161 4.56 -17.35 -3.52
CA LYS A 161 6.03 -17.55 -3.52
C LYS A 161 6.72 -16.69 -4.58
N ILE A 162 6.22 -16.69 -5.82
CA ILE A 162 6.80 -15.91 -6.92
C ILE A 162 6.63 -14.41 -6.65
N SER A 163 5.45 -13.96 -6.23
CA SER A 163 5.20 -12.55 -5.94
C SER A 163 6.13 -12.02 -4.85
N TYR A 164 6.27 -12.72 -3.73
CA TYR A 164 7.14 -12.29 -2.64
C TYR A 164 8.63 -12.43 -2.96
N PHE A 165 9.02 -13.43 -3.77
CA PHE A 165 10.37 -13.53 -4.31
C PHE A 165 10.72 -12.33 -5.21
N CYS A 166 9.86 -12.00 -6.17
CA CYS A 166 10.02 -10.82 -7.02
C CYS A 166 10.02 -9.52 -6.20
N LEU A 167 9.15 -9.42 -5.18
CA LEU A 167 9.09 -8.29 -4.27
C LEU A 167 10.40 -8.12 -3.50
N SER A 168 11.00 -9.22 -3.04
CA SER A 168 12.32 -9.22 -2.37
C SER A 168 13.42 -8.70 -3.30
N ILE A 169 13.48 -9.20 -4.53
CA ILE A 169 14.48 -8.77 -5.52
C ILE A 169 14.31 -7.27 -5.84
N ALA A 170 13.08 -6.84 -6.11
CA ALA A 170 12.78 -5.43 -6.38
C ALA A 170 13.16 -4.54 -5.18
N GLY A 171 12.87 -4.99 -3.95
CA GLY A 171 13.23 -4.29 -2.73
C GLY A 171 14.74 -4.11 -2.56
N LEU A 172 15.52 -5.19 -2.74
CA LEU A 172 16.98 -5.13 -2.71
C LEU A 172 17.54 -4.19 -3.78
N LYS A 173 17.01 -4.25 -5.00
CA LYS A 173 17.42 -3.39 -6.11
C LYS A 173 17.16 -1.92 -5.82
N LEU A 174 16.00 -1.58 -5.28
CA LEU A 174 15.65 -0.19 -4.95
C LEU A 174 16.55 0.39 -3.84
N ILE A 175 16.88 -0.41 -2.82
CA ILE A 175 17.84 -0.01 -1.78
C ILE A 175 19.23 0.19 -2.38
N TYR A 176 19.66 -0.72 -3.25
CA TYR A 176 20.94 -0.63 -3.94
C TYR A 176 21.04 0.63 -4.81
N ASP A 177 19.99 0.96 -5.57
CA ASP A 177 19.95 2.15 -6.41
C ASP A 177 19.91 3.44 -5.59
N GLY A 178 19.22 3.45 -4.45
CA GLY A 178 19.13 4.61 -3.57
C GLY A 178 20.36 4.84 -2.70
N ARG A 179 21.37 3.94 -2.75
CA ARG A 179 22.55 3.99 -1.88
C ARG A 179 23.35 5.30 -1.98
N SER A 180 23.28 6.01 -3.11
CA SER A 180 23.98 7.30 -3.30
C SER A 180 23.62 8.29 -2.19
N SER A 181 22.37 8.30 -1.74
CA SER A 181 21.94 9.13 -0.60
C SER A 181 22.54 8.73 0.76
N LEU A 182 22.96 7.47 0.94
CA LEU A 182 23.56 6.98 2.19
C LEU A 182 25.03 7.38 2.34
N PHE A 183 25.72 7.66 1.23
CA PHE A 183 27.14 8.02 1.22
C PHE A 183 27.40 9.53 1.25
N PHE A 184 26.37 10.37 1.12
CA PHE A 184 26.45 11.84 1.14
C PHE A 184 25.89 12.46 2.44
N LEU A 185 25.94 11.72 3.56
CA LEU A 185 25.72 12.26 4.91
C LEU A 185 27.03 12.74 5.53
#